data_AF-A2AUX9-F1
#
_entry.id   AF-A2AUX9-F1
#
_cell.length_a   1.000
_cell.length_b   1.000
_cell.length_c   1.000
_cell.angle_alpha   90.00
_cell.angle_beta   90.00
_cell.angle_gamma   90.00
#
_symmetry.space_group_name_H-M   'P 1'
#
loop_
_entity.id
_entity.type
_entity.pdbx_description
1 polymer ?
#
loop_
_entity_poly.entity_id
_entity_poly.type
_entity_poly.pdbx_seq_one_letter_code
_entity_poly.pdbx_strand_id
1 'polypeptide(L)'
;ALWNAQTYKLYRCGSVKDSSLVACAFSPDGGLFVTGSSGGDLTVWDDRMRCLHSEKAHDLGITCCSFSSQPLSGGEGLQSYQLASCGQDCEIKLWAVTITRVLGFELKYKSTLSGHCAPVLACAFSHDGKMLASGFCNSKIGFTVFVSFLSCPCGQIQIFGCTHVVHTHRHRHVHIISTQVNK
;
A
#
# COMPACT_ATOMS: atom_id res chain seq x y z
N ALA A 1 -14.95 -7.91 -7.41
CA ALA A 1 -15.16 -8.53 -8.75
C ALA A 1 -13.95 -8.21 -9.62
N LEU A 2 -13.58 -9.11 -10.53
CA LEU A 2 -12.49 -8.91 -11.49
C LEU A 2 -13.09 -8.69 -12.88
N TRP A 3 -12.59 -7.66 -13.57
CA TRP A 3 -13.06 -7.25 -14.89
C TRP A 3 -11.89 -7.29 -15.88
N ASN A 4 -12.17 -7.71 -17.10
CA ASN A 4 -11.20 -7.59 -18.19
C ASN A 4 -11.31 -6.18 -18.78
N ALA A 5 -10.25 -5.38 -18.63
CA ALA A 5 -10.23 -3.98 -19.07
C ALA A 5 -10.23 -3.78 -20.59
N GLN A 6 -9.85 -4.79 -21.38
CA GLN A 6 -9.85 -4.72 -22.85
C GLN A 6 -11.23 -5.02 -23.43
N THR A 7 -11.95 -5.96 -22.83
CA THR A 7 -13.27 -6.43 -23.33
C THR A 7 -14.43 -5.81 -22.58
N TYR A 8 -14.17 -5.12 -21.46
CA TYR A 8 -15.17 -4.57 -20.54
C TYR A 8 -16.13 -5.63 -19.97
N LYS A 9 -15.71 -6.89 -19.94
CA LYS A 9 -16.52 -8.01 -19.42
C LYS A 9 -16.12 -8.39 -18.01
N LEU A 10 -17.11 -8.81 -17.23
CA LEU A 10 -16.88 -9.46 -15.95
C LEU A 10 -16.07 -10.74 -16.19
N TYR A 11 -14.88 -10.82 -15.60
CA TYR A 11 -14.03 -12.00 -15.68
C TYR A 11 -14.43 -13.01 -14.60
N ARG A 12 -14.58 -12.55 -13.35
CA ARG A 12 -14.94 -13.39 -12.20
C ARG A 12 -15.57 -12.55 -11.09
N CYS A 13 -16.41 -13.15 -10.27
CA CYS A 13 -16.84 -12.57 -8.98
C CYS A 13 -16.83 -13.63 -7.86
N GLY A 14 -16.68 -13.16 -6.63
CA GLY A 14 -16.70 -13.96 -5.41
C GLY A 14 -17.08 -13.08 -4.23
N SER A 15 -17.39 -13.70 -3.09
CA SER A 15 -17.80 -13.04 -1.85
C SER A 15 -16.97 -13.51 -0.67
N VAL A 16 -16.65 -12.61 0.25
CA VAL A 16 -16.05 -12.91 1.55
C VAL A 16 -17.15 -12.88 2.61
N LYS A 17 -17.11 -13.81 3.57
CA LYS A 17 -18.23 -13.99 4.53
C LYS A 17 -18.22 -13.02 5.70
N ASP A 18 -17.05 -12.56 6.15
CA ASP A 18 -16.91 -12.00 7.51
C ASP A 18 -16.39 -10.56 7.57
N SER A 19 -16.13 -9.93 6.41
CA SER A 19 -15.67 -8.53 6.37
C SER A 19 -15.92 -7.86 5.03
N SER A 20 -16.00 -6.52 5.06
CA SER A 20 -16.08 -5.71 3.85
C SER A 20 -14.68 -5.50 3.28
N LEU A 21 -14.49 -5.81 2.02
CA LEU A 21 -13.25 -5.50 1.30
C LEU A 21 -13.30 -4.04 0.83
N VAL A 22 -12.38 -3.23 1.35
CA VAL A 22 -12.36 -1.77 1.14
C VAL A 22 -11.14 -1.30 0.34
N ALA A 23 -10.13 -2.16 0.19
CA ALA A 23 -8.95 -1.88 -0.61
C ALA A 23 -8.61 -3.09 -1.50
N CYS A 24 -8.03 -2.84 -2.67
CA CYS A 24 -7.47 -3.88 -3.52
C CYS A 24 -6.31 -3.36 -4.38
N ALA A 25 -5.34 -4.22 -4.68
CA ALA A 25 -4.26 -3.92 -5.62
C ALA A 25 -3.77 -5.19 -6.32
N PHE A 26 -3.43 -5.08 -7.60
CA PHE A 26 -2.80 -6.18 -8.35
C PHE A 26 -1.29 -6.17 -8.16
N SER A 27 -0.67 -7.35 -8.13
CA SER A 27 0.77 -7.47 -8.31
C SER A 27 1.17 -7.01 -9.72
N PRO A 28 2.37 -6.45 -9.92
CA PRO A 28 2.80 -5.95 -11.23
C PRO A 28 2.88 -7.02 -12.33
N ASP A 29 3.12 -8.27 -11.96
CA ASP A 29 3.10 -9.40 -12.90
C ASP A 29 1.68 -9.90 -13.25
N GLY A 30 0.65 -9.36 -12.59
CA GLY A 30 -0.75 -9.73 -12.77
C GLY A 30 -1.11 -11.13 -12.27
N GLY A 31 -0.17 -11.85 -11.64
CA GLY A 31 -0.39 -13.21 -11.15
C GLY A 31 -1.21 -13.28 -9.86
N LEU A 32 -1.15 -12.22 -9.05
CA LEU A 32 -1.80 -12.13 -7.76
C LEU A 32 -2.54 -10.79 -7.61
N PHE A 33 -3.45 -10.74 -6.64
CA PHE A 33 -3.96 -9.48 -6.12
C PHE A 33 -4.13 -9.57 -4.61
N VAL A 34 -4.10 -8.42 -3.96
CA VAL A 34 -4.36 -8.30 -2.53
C VAL A 34 -5.64 -7.53 -2.29
N THR A 35 -6.27 -7.80 -1.16
CA THR A 35 -7.40 -7.04 -0.66
C THR A 35 -7.19 -6.69 0.80
N GLY A 36 -7.63 -5.49 1.19
CA GLY A 36 -7.69 -5.07 2.58
C GLY A 36 -9.12 -5.07 3.08
N SER A 37 -9.35 -5.62 4.27
CA SER A 37 -10.65 -5.62 4.91
C SER A 37 -10.84 -4.42 5.86
N SER A 38 -12.10 -4.04 6.09
CA SER A 38 -12.46 -3.11 7.16
C SER A 38 -12.12 -3.66 8.55
N GLY A 39 -11.98 -4.99 8.67
CA GLY A 39 -11.49 -5.68 9.86
C GLY A 39 -9.97 -5.67 9.97
N GLY A 40 -9.23 -5.15 8.98
CA GLY A 40 -7.77 -5.00 9.04
C GLY A 40 -6.99 -6.21 8.51
N ASP A 41 -7.68 -7.15 7.88
CA ASP A 41 -7.07 -8.33 7.26
C ASP A 41 -6.52 -7.97 5.89
N LEU A 42 -5.26 -8.31 5.66
CA LEU A 42 -4.64 -8.28 4.34
C LEU A 42 -4.68 -9.70 3.78
N THR A 43 -5.44 -9.85 2.70
CA THR A 43 -5.64 -11.16 2.05
C THR A 43 -5.01 -11.15 0.67
N VAL A 44 -4.27 -12.21 0.35
CA VAL A 44 -3.64 -12.44 -0.95
C VAL A 44 -4.44 -13.50 -1.71
N TRP A 45 -4.68 -13.23 -2.99
CA TRP A 45 -5.50 -14.05 -3.86
C TRP A 45 -4.76 -14.37 -5.15
N ASP A 46 -5.09 -15.51 -5.74
CA ASP A 46 -4.75 -15.79 -7.14
C ASP A 46 -5.80 -15.24 -8.12
N ASP A 47 -5.50 -15.30 -9.41
CA ASP A 47 -6.39 -14.92 -10.52
C ASP A 47 -7.73 -15.70 -10.56
N ARG A 48 -7.81 -16.82 -9.84
CA ARG A 48 -9.02 -17.65 -9.68
C ARG A 48 -9.86 -17.26 -8.47
N MET A 49 -9.50 -16.19 -7.75
CA MET A 49 -10.09 -15.77 -6.47
C MET A 49 -10.00 -16.83 -5.36
N ARG A 50 -8.94 -17.64 -5.36
CA ARG A 50 -8.62 -18.49 -4.22
C ARG A 50 -7.80 -17.68 -3.22
N CYS A 51 -8.21 -17.72 -1.97
CA CYS A 51 -7.43 -17.14 -0.87
C CYS A 51 -6.16 -17.98 -0.70
N LEU A 52 -4.99 -17.36 -0.95
CA LEU A 52 -3.69 -17.99 -0.76
C LEU A 52 -3.14 -17.76 0.63
N HIS A 53 -3.40 -16.57 1.18
CA HIS A 53 -2.92 -16.14 2.49
C HIS A 53 -3.85 -15.06 3.05
N SER A 54 -4.04 -15.04 4.36
CA SER A 54 -4.77 -13.97 5.05
C SER A 54 -4.16 -13.75 6.41
N GLU A 55 -3.81 -12.51 6.72
CA GLU A 55 -3.28 -12.13 8.02
C GLU A 55 -3.86 -10.81 8.52
N LYS A 56 -3.93 -10.68 9.84
CA LYS A 56 -4.32 -9.44 10.51
C LYS A 56 -3.15 -8.45 10.39
N ALA A 57 -3.23 -7.57 9.41
CA ALA A 57 -2.19 -6.59 9.15
C ALA A 57 -2.36 -5.32 10.00
N HIS A 58 -3.59 -4.82 10.13
CA HIS A 58 -3.92 -3.55 10.80
C HIS A 58 -4.97 -3.76 11.90
N ASP A 59 -4.89 -3.00 12.98
CA ASP A 59 -5.79 -3.19 14.13
C ASP A 59 -7.17 -2.59 13.90
N LEU A 60 -7.21 -1.40 13.27
CA LEU A 60 -8.43 -0.59 13.08
C LEU A 60 -8.98 -0.62 11.64
N GLY A 61 -8.49 -1.52 10.80
CA GLY A 61 -8.95 -1.64 9.42
C GLY A 61 -7.97 -1.04 8.40
N ILE A 62 -7.92 -1.68 7.23
CA ILE A 62 -7.13 -1.20 6.09
C ILE A 62 -7.97 -0.19 5.30
N THR A 63 -7.32 0.83 4.76
CA THR A 63 -7.94 1.85 3.90
C THR A 63 -7.40 1.80 2.47
N CYS A 64 -6.14 1.40 2.29
CA CYS A 64 -5.50 1.33 0.97
C CYS A 64 -4.42 0.24 0.94
N CYS A 65 -4.21 -0.31 -0.26
CA CYS A 65 -3.09 -1.18 -0.59
C CYS A 65 -2.44 -0.70 -1.88
N SER A 66 -1.11 -0.78 -2.00
CA SER A 66 -0.39 -0.42 -3.23
C SER A 66 0.81 -1.33 -3.44
N PHE A 67 1.01 -1.81 -4.66
CA PHE A 67 2.25 -2.47 -5.06
C PHE A 67 3.25 -1.45 -5.64
N SER A 68 4.54 -1.72 -5.46
CA SER A 68 5.61 -1.11 -6.26
C SER A 68 5.65 -1.75 -7.64
N SER A 69 5.83 -0.95 -8.69
CA SER A 69 5.99 -1.44 -10.06
C SER A 69 7.33 -2.10 -10.34
N GLN A 70 8.37 -1.78 -9.57
CA GLN A 70 9.71 -2.36 -9.74
C GLN A 70 9.92 -3.57 -8.82
N PRO A 71 10.51 -4.66 -9.33
CA PRO A 71 10.94 -5.77 -8.49
C PRO A 71 12.17 -5.36 -7.66
N LEU A 72 12.22 -5.78 -6.40
CA LEU A 72 13.27 -5.49 -5.43
C LEU A 72 14.62 -6.13 -5.76
N SER A 73 14.57 -7.27 -6.47
CA SER A 73 15.65 -8.11 -6.98
C SER A 73 15.19 -9.55 -6.85
N GLY A 74 15.41 -10.33 -7.89
CA GLY A 74 15.32 -11.78 -7.80
C GLY A 74 16.31 -12.39 -8.77
N GLY A 75 16.99 -13.44 -8.32
CA GLY A 75 17.75 -14.31 -9.22
C GLY A 75 16.83 -14.98 -10.24
N GLU A 76 17.40 -15.85 -11.08
CA GLU A 76 16.61 -16.53 -12.11
C GLU A 76 15.36 -17.20 -11.53
N GLY A 77 14.18 -16.74 -11.96
CA GLY A 77 12.88 -17.30 -11.58
C GLY A 77 12.26 -16.80 -10.27
N LEU A 78 12.88 -15.83 -9.59
CA LEU A 78 12.34 -15.17 -8.41
C LEU A 78 11.90 -13.75 -8.76
N GLN A 79 10.67 -13.35 -8.42
CA GLN A 79 10.25 -11.96 -8.53
C GLN A 79 9.74 -11.49 -7.17
N SER A 80 10.36 -10.45 -6.61
CA SER A 80 9.96 -9.89 -5.32
C SER A 80 9.51 -8.46 -5.49
N TYR A 81 8.32 -8.12 -5.00
CA TYR A 81 7.72 -6.79 -5.09
C TYR A 81 7.51 -6.21 -3.69
N GLN A 82 7.56 -4.87 -3.59
CA GLN A 82 7.09 -4.19 -2.38
C GLN A 82 5.57 -4.04 -2.43
N LEU A 83 4.95 -4.26 -1.28
CA LEU A 83 3.55 -3.97 -1.03
C LEU A 83 3.46 -3.05 0.20
N ALA A 84 2.58 -2.06 0.13
CA ALA A 84 2.23 -1.19 1.23
C ALA A 84 0.74 -1.38 1.54
N SER A 85 0.41 -1.49 2.82
CA SER A 85 -0.94 -1.36 3.34
C SER A 85 -0.97 -0.18 4.30
N CYS A 86 -2.05 0.58 4.32
CA CYS A 86 -2.25 1.62 5.32
C CYS A 86 -3.66 1.57 5.90
N GLY A 87 -3.85 2.14 7.08
CA GLY A 87 -5.07 1.92 7.86
C GLY A 87 -5.48 3.05 8.80
N GLN A 88 -6.59 2.79 9.49
CA GLN A 88 -7.17 3.68 10.50
C GLN A 88 -6.34 3.71 11.80
N ASP A 89 -5.41 2.78 11.96
CA ASP A 89 -4.43 2.75 13.04
C ASP A 89 -3.31 3.78 12.88
N CYS A 90 -3.41 4.67 11.88
CA CYS A 90 -2.43 5.72 11.59
C CYS A 90 -1.07 5.16 11.15
N GLU A 91 -1.03 3.89 10.72
CA GLU A 91 0.19 3.22 10.30
C GLU A 91 0.19 2.91 8.80
N ILE A 92 1.39 2.79 8.26
CA ILE A 92 1.63 2.11 6.99
C ILE A 92 2.51 0.90 7.27
N LYS A 93 2.14 -0.27 6.77
CA LYS A 93 2.94 -1.48 6.87
C LYS A 93 3.48 -1.85 5.51
N LEU A 94 4.76 -2.18 5.49
CA LEU A 94 5.51 -2.58 4.31
C LEU A 94 5.74 -4.08 4.32
N TRP A 95 5.59 -4.66 3.14
CA TRP A 95 5.66 -6.09 2.91
C TRP A 95 6.53 -6.35 1.69
N ALA A 96 7.22 -7.49 1.70
CA ALA A 96 7.79 -8.08 0.50
C ALA A 96 6.92 -9.25 0.06
N VAL A 97 6.52 -9.21 -1.20
CA VAL A 97 5.73 -10.23 -1.90
C VAL A 97 6.68 -10.92 -2.85
N THR A 98 7.07 -12.16 -2.55
CA THR A 98 7.97 -12.94 -3.40
C THR A 98 7.20 -14.04 -4.09
N ILE A 99 7.26 -14.05 -5.42
CA ILE A 99 6.60 -15.04 -6.27
C ILE A 99 7.70 -15.93 -6.86
N THR A 100 7.55 -17.24 -6.68
CA THR A 100 8.54 -18.22 -7.09
C THR A 100 7.85 -19.36 -7.81
N ARG A 101 8.50 -19.94 -8.83
CA ARG A 101 7.94 -21.10 -9.54
C ARG A 101 7.86 -22.36 -8.67
N VAL A 102 8.64 -22.43 -7.59
CA VAL A 102 8.80 -23.64 -6.76
C VAL A 102 7.88 -23.62 -5.53
N LEU A 103 7.85 -22.49 -4.82
CA LEU A 103 7.09 -22.29 -3.57
C LEU A 103 5.75 -21.57 -3.79
N GLY A 104 5.47 -21.08 -5.02
CA GLY A 104 4.28 -20.30 -5.34
C GLY A 104 4.41 -18.83 -4.93
N PHE A 105 4.22 -18.52 -3.64
CA PHE A 105 4.20 -17.16 -3.11
C PHE A 105 4.61 -17.10 -1.63
N GLU A 106 5.30 -16.04 -1.23
CA GLU A 106 5.64 -15.70 0.15
C GLU A 106 5.29 -14.22 0.43
N LEU A 107 4.55 -13.98 1.52
CA LEU A 107 4.34 -12.64 2.09
C LEU A 107 5.23 -12.48 3.31
N LYS A 108 6.07 -11.43 3.32
CA LYS A 108 6.96 -11.14 4.45
C LYS A 108 6.79 -9.70 4.90
N TYR A 109 6.33 -9.52 6.14
CA TYR A 109 6.37 -8.23 6.81
C TYR A 109 7.81 -7.68 6.88
N LYS A 110 7.99 -6.41 6.55
CA LYS A 110 9.29 -5.73 6.53
C LYS A 110 9.40 -4.69 7.63
N SER A 111 8.46 -3.75 7.68
CA SER A 111 8.54 -2.61 8.60
C SER A 111 7.20 -1.88 8.69
N THR A 112 7.06 -1.06 9.73
CA THR A 112 5.96 -0.11 9.89
C THR A 112 6.52 1.30 9.76
N LEU A 113 5.85 2.14 8.96
CA LEU A 113 6.05 3.58 8.93
C LEU A 113 5.02 4.22 9.88
N SER A 114 5.48 4.61 11.06
CA SER A 114 4.70 5.33 12.05
C SER A 114 5.04 6.82 12.00
N GLY A 115 4.12 7.67 12.48
CA GLY A 115 4.32 9.14 12.55
C GLY A 115 3.16 9.95 11.98
N HIS A 116 2.19 9.30 11.34
CA HIS A 116 0.93 9.96 11.00
C HIS A 116 0.10 10.20 12.27
N CYS A 117 -0.44 11.40 12.41
CA CYS A 117 -1.24 11.78 13.57
C CYS A 117 -2.75 11.53 13.39
N ALA A 118 -3.14 10.93 12.27
CA ALA A 118 -4.52 10.57 11.97
C ALA A 118 -4.56 9.43 10.94
N PRO A 119 -5.73 8.80 10.74
CA PRO A 119 -5.91 7.69 9.80
C PRO A 119 -5.32 7.95 8.43
N VAL A 120 -4.50 7.02 7.97
CA VAL A 120 -3.96 7.07 6.61
C VAL A 120 -5.07 6.63 5.67
N LEU A 121 -5.37 7.44 4.67
CA LEU A 121 -6.47 7.18 3.75
C LEU A 121 -6.00 6.62 2.41
N ALA A 122 -4.76 6.91 2.04
CA ALA A 122 -4.17 6.46 0.79
C ALA A 122 -2.65 6.29 0.93
N CYS A 123 -2.10 5.36 0.18
CA CYS A 123 -0.66 5.24 -0.06
C CYS A 123 -0.40 4.85 -1.51
N ALA A 124 0.73 5.29 -2.07
CA ALA A 124 1.12 4.98 -3.44
C ALA A 124 2.64 4.95 -3.57
N PHE A 125 3.18 3.92 -4.20
CA PHE A 125 4.60 3.87 -4.56
C PHE A 125 4.89 4.77 -5.75
N SER A 126 6.09 5.35 -5.77
CA SER A 126 6.66 5.92 -6.99
C SER A 126 6.89 4.84 -8.04
N HIS A 127 6.92 5.23 -9.31
CA HIS A 127 7.12 4.28 -10.41
C HIS A 127 8.44 3.51 -10.33
N ASP A 128 9.48 4.11 -9.73
CA ASP A 128 10.77 3.47 -9.49
C ASP A 128 10.82 2.61 -8.21
N GLY A 129 9.73 2.57 -7.43
CA GLY A 129 9.61 1.79 -6.19
C GLY A 129 10.44 2.32 -5.01
N LYS A 130 11.12 3.46 -5.16
CA LYS A 130 12.03 4.00 -4.13
C LYS A 130 11.35 4.91 -3.13
N MET A 131 10.16 5.41 -3.44
CA MET A 131 9.43 6.35 -2.59
C MET A 131 8.01 5.86 -2.38
N LEU A 132 7.44 6.22 -1.23
CA LEU A 132 6.04 6.00 -0.91
C LEU A 132 5.40 7.34 -0.52
N ALA A 133 4.36 7.75 -1.23
CA ALA A 133 3.51 8.85 -0.82
C ALA A 133 2.35 8.30 0.02
N SER A 134 1.96 9.03 1.06
CA SER A 134 0.77 8.73 1.85
C SER A 134 -0.02 9.99 2.19
N GLY A 135 -1.34 9.83 2.30
CA GLY A 135 -2.25 10.93 2.57
C GLY A 135 -3.12 10.65 3.78
N PHE A 136 -3.28 11.64 4.65
CA PHE A 136 -4.23 11.61 5.75
C PHE A 136 -4.99 12.94 5.83
N CYS A 137 -6.21 12.92 6.37
CA CYS A 137 -6.95 14.14 6.68
C CYS A 137 -7.18 14.24 8.18
N ASN A 138 -6.98 15.43 8.74
CA ASN A 138 -7.47 15.75 10.07
C ASN A 138 -8.38 16.98 10.01
N SER A 139 -9.25 17.12 11.00
CA SER A 139 -10.23 18.20 11.07
C SER A 139 -9.62 19.59 11.29
N LYS A 140 -8.33 19.68 11.63
CA LYS A 140 -7.66 20.93 12.00
C LYS A 140 -6.82 21.55 10.87
N ILE A 141 -6.25 20.74 9.99
CA ILE A 141 -5.15 21.14 9.09
C ILE A 141 -5.49 20.86 7.61
N GLY A 142 -6.56 20.11 7.32
CA GLY A 142 -6.92 19.72 5.95
C GLY A 142 -6.19 18.47 5.50
N PHE A 143 -6.04 18.27 4.18
CA PHE A 143 -5.37 17.10 3.62
C PHE A 143 -3.85 17.27 3.68
N THR A 144 -3.15 16.28 4.21
CA THR A 144 -1.68 16.31 4.32
C THR A 144 -1.09 15.11 3.58
N VAL A 145 -0.06 15.37 2.78
CA VAL A 145 0.72 14.35 2.08
C VAL A 145 2.09 14.20 2.74
N PHE A 146 2.45 12.97 3.07
CA PHE A 146 3.80 12.58 3.43
C PHE A 146 4.46 11.84 2.26
N VAL A 147 5.74 12.09 2.07
CA VAL A 147 6.55 11.36 1.09
C VAL A 147 7.75 10.77 1.83
N SER A 148 7.84 9.44 1.82
CA SER A 148 8.89 8.68 2.48
C SER A 148 9.85 8.09 1.45
N PHE A 149 11.15 8.13 1.74
CA PHE A 149 12.18 7.46 0.95
C PHE A 149 12.45 6.06 1.51
N LEU A 150 12.53 5.06 0.65
CA LEU A 150 12.63 3.65 1.03
C LEU A 150 14.03 3.05 0.82
N SER A 151 14.96 3.79 0.19
CA SER A 151 16.31 3.29 -0.08
C SER A 151 17.35 3.87 0.88
N CYS A 152 17.91 3.04 1.77
CA CYS A 152 19.24 3.25 2.35
C CYS A 152 20.17 2.09 1.94
N PRO A 153 21.44 2.35 1.57
CA PRO A 153 22.47 1.31 1.41
C PRO A 153 22.71 0.50 2.68
N CYS A 154 22.31 1.04 3.84
CA CYS A 154 22.49 0.46 5.17
C CYS A 154 21.40 -0.54 5.60
N GLY A 155 20.37 -0.77 4.78
CA GLY A 155 19.25 -1.66 5.12
C GLY A 155 18.23 -1.08 6.11
N GLN A 156 18.39 0.17 6.57
CA GLN A 156 17.38 0.90 7.34
C GLN A 156 16.53 1.79 6.44
N ILE A 157 15.21 1.77 6.62
CA ILE A 157 14.31 2.71 5.95
C ILE A 157 14.42 4.06 6.67
N GLN A 158 14.97 5.08 6.00
CA GLN A 158 15.05 6.43 6.54
C GLN A 158 13.84 7.25 6.08
N ILE A 159 12.94 7.56 7.03
CA ILE A 159 11.77 8.40 6.78
C ILE A 159 12.20 9.86 6.85
N PHE A 160 12.51 10.49 5.71
CA PHE A 160 12.58 11.94 5.62
C PHE A 160 11.17 12.49 5.43
N GLY A 161 10.48 12.81 6.53
CA GLY A 161 9.15 13.38 6.47
C GLY A 161 9.18 14.77 5.82
N CYS A 162 8.73 14.88 4.57
CA CYS A 162 8.26 16.16 4.03
C CYS A 162 6.78 16.28 4.37
N THR A 163 6.43 17.17 5.29
CA THR A 163 5.03 17.49 5.60
C THR A 163 4.53 18.46 4.54
N HIS A 164 3.77 17.99 3.56
CA HIS A 164 3.08 18.87 2.62
C HIS A 164 1.64 19.07 3.08
N VAL A 165 1.40 20.19 3.75
CA VAL A 165 0.05 20.62 4.14
C VAL A 165 -0.61 21.28 2.94
N VAL A 166 -1.65 20.67 2.38
CA VAL A 166 -2.48 21.33 1.37
C VAL A 166 -3.63 22.03 2.08
N HIS A 167 -3.47 23.33 2.34
CA HIS A 167 -4.58 24.17 2.78
C HIS A 167 -5.55 24.38 1.61
N THR A 168 -6.75 23.82 1.71
CA THR A 168 -7.87 24.22 0.84
C THR A 168 -8.68 25.31 1.54
N HIS A 169 -8.18 26.54 1.56
CA HIS A 169 -9.09 27.67 1.81
C HIS A 169 -10.01 27.85 0.59
N ARG A 170 -11.21 28.39 0.82
CA ARG A 170 -12.30 28.61 -0.16
C ARG A 170 -11.92 29.33 -1.47
N HIS A 171 -10.66 29.70 -1.67
CA HIS A 171 -10.13 30.22 -2.92
C HIS A 171 -8.90 29.41 -3.36
N ARG A 172 -9.04 28.79 -4.54
CA ARG A 172 -8.12 28.10 -5.46
C ARG A 172 -6.59 28.36 -5.35
N HIS A 173 -5.99 28.29 -4.18
CA HIS A 173 -4.53 28.38 -4.02
C HIS A 173 -4.03 27.25 -3.13
N VAL A 174 -3.22 26.37 -3.74
CA VAL A 174 -2.45 25.34 -3.06
C VAL A 174 -1.18 25.99 -2.55
N HIS A 175 -1.05 26.15 -1.23
CA HIS A 175 0.20 26.55 -0.61
C HIS A 175 1.02 25.30 -0.28
N ILE A 176 2.20 25.18 -0.89
CA ILE A 176 3.15 24.09 -0.61
C ILE A 176 4.08 24.58 0.50
N ILE A 177 3.89 24.05 1.72
CA ILE A 177 4.86 24.22 2.80
C ILE A 177 5.68 22.93 2.85
N SER A 178 7.01 23.06 2.88
CA SER A 178 7.94 21.95 3.09
C SER A 178 8.61 22.18 4.43
N THR A 179 8.35 21.30 5.39
CA THR A 179 9.10 21.26 6.66
C THR A 179 9.96 20.01 6.65
N GLN A 180 11.28 20.20 6.60
CA GLN A 180 12.23 19.13 6.89
C GLN A 180 12.29 18.92 8.40
N VAL A 181 11.97 17.72 8.87
CA VAL A 181 12.28 17.30 10.24
C VAL A 181 13.54 16.44 10.18
N ASN A 182 14.68 17.04 10.51
CA ASN A 182 15.91 16.28 10.78
C ASN A 182 15.82 15.69 12.19
N LYS A 183 15.99 14.39 12.32
CA LYS A 183 16.38 13.74 13.58
C LYS A 183 17.61 12.89 13.33
#